data_AF-A0A8J7XIP6-F1
#
_entry.id   AF-A0A8J7XIP6-F1
#
_cell.length_a   1.000
_cell.length_b   1.000
_cell.length_c   1.000
_cell.angle_alpha   90.00
_cell.angle_beta   90.00
_cell.angle_gamma   90.00
#
_symmetry.space_group_name_H-M   'P 1'
#
loop_
_entity.id
_entity.type
_entity.pdbx_description
1 polymer ?
#
loop_
_entity_poly.entity_id
_entity_poly.type
_entity_poly.pdbx_seq_one_letter_code
_entity_poly.pdbx_strand_id
1 'polypeptide(L)'
;MIPLCLGAGVNGLRCSGTKSSGVDYFSLRREYGRELFLIGGLDVEILSRGKEAIRKEITAKVPSLIESGGYIPMVDNRVRENVSFQNYSLYRALIAEFAEGRSGLGKNPSH
;
A
#
# COMPACT_ATOMS: atom_id res chain seq x y z
N MET A 1 -9.43 -1.84 -19.11
CA MET A 1 -9.59 -0.40 -18.79
C MET A 1 -8.26 0.31 -18.57
N ILE A 2 -7.31 -0.24 -17.80
CA ILE A 2 -6.02 0.42 -17.50
C ILE A 2 -5.26 0.90 -18.75
N PRO A 3 -5.09 0.11 -19.85
CA PRO A 3 -4.40 0.60 -21.04
C PRO A 3 -5.05 1.81 -21.71
N LEU A 4 -6.39 1.90 -21.69
CA LEU A 4 -7.12 3.04 -22.24
C LEU A 4 -6.92 4.30 -21.40
N CYS A 5 -6.90 4.15 -20.06
CA CYS A 5 -6.60 5.26 -19.16
C CYS A 5 -5.18 5.80 -19.38
N LEU A 6 -4.19 4.90 -19.49
CA LEU A 6 -2.80 5.28 -19.76
C LEU A 6 -2.66 5.99 -21.12
N GLY A 7 -3.32 5.49 -22.16
CA GLY A 7 -3.36 6.16 -23.48
C GLY A 7 -4.02 7.54 -23.45
N ALA A 8 -4.91 7.80 -22.50
CA ALA A 8 -5.53 9.10 -22.26
C ALA A 8 -4.72 10.00 -21.29
N GLY A 9 -3.53 9.57 -20.84
CA GLY A 9 -2.69 10.31 -19.89
C GLY A 9 -3.10 10.17 -18.42
N VAL A 10 -4.09 9.32 -18.12
CA VAL A 10 -4.53 9.03 -16.75
C VAL A 10 -3.69 7.88 -16.20
N ASN A 11 -2.73 8.20 -15.33
CA ASN A 11 -1.78 7.26 -14.76
C ASN A 11 -2.00 6.94 -13.27
N GLY A 12 -2.95 7.59 -12.60
CA GLY A 12 -3.28 7.33 -11.20
C GLY A 12 -4.38 6.28 -11.05
N LEU A 13 -4.07 5.17 -10.37
CA LEU A 13 -5.05 4.15 -10.03
C LEU A 13 -5.21 4.03 -8.51
N ARG A 14 -6.46 4.23 -8.08
CA ARG A 14 -6.91 3.90 -6.73
C ARG A 14 -7.92 2.77 -6.84
N CYS A 15 -7.57 1.57 -6.39
CA CYS A 15 -8.53 0.49 -6.24
C CYS A 15 -9.10 0.50 -4.83
N SER A 16 -10.43 0.59 -4.72
CA SER A 16 -11.13 0.35 -3.46
C SER A 16 -11.43 -1.13 -3.32
N GLY A 17 -11.02 -1.72 -2.19
CA GLY A 17 -11.33 -3.10 -1.84
C GLY A 17 -10.46 -4.10 -2.57
N THR A 18 -9.14 -4.05 -2.36
CA THR A 18 -8.19 -5.07 -2.87
C THR A 18 -8.67 -6.50 -2.64
N LYS A 19 -9.28 -6.78 -1.48
CA LYS A 19 -9.83 -8.09 -1.16
C LYS A 19 -11.06 -8.49 -2.01
N SER A 20 -11.96 -7.55 -2.31
CA SER A 20 -13.20 -7.83 -3.06
C SER A 20 -13.07 -7.64 -4.57
N SER A 21 -12.16 -6.77 -5.00
CA SER A 21 -11.87 -6.49 -6.42
C SER A 21 -10.91 -7.49 -7.04
N GLY A 22 -10.21 -8.30 -6.23
CA GLY A 22 -9.19 -9.24 -6.72
C GLY A 22 -7.93 -8.56 -7.28
N VAL A 23 -7.79 -7.24 -7.09
CA VAL A 23 -6.67 -6.48 -7.62
C VAL A 23 -5.44 -6.64 -6.73
N ASP A 24 -4.37 -7.18 -7.30
CA ASP A 24 -3.06 -7.30 -6.67
C ASP A 24 -2.09 -6.22 -7.19
N TYR A 25 -1.63 -5.36 -6.29
CA TYR A 25 -0.74 -4.26 -6.62
C TYR A 25 0.65 -4.74 -7.05
N PHE A 26 1.09 -5.93 -6.62
CA PHE A 26 2.32 -6.51 -7.13
C PHE A 26 2.20 -6.93 -8.59
N SER A 27 1.07 -7.55 -8.95
CA SER A 27 0.76 -7.87 -10.35
C SER A 27 0.70 -6.61 -11.21
N LEU A 28 0.00 -5.56 -10.75
CA LEU A 28 -0.04 -4.28 -11.46
C LEU A 28 1.34 -3.64 -11.61
N ARG A 29 2.17 -3.67 -10.56
CA ARG A 29 3.52 -3.14 -10.63
C ARG A 29 4.40 -3.92 -11.61
N ARG A 30 4.26 -5.25 -11.68
CA ARG A 30 4.97 -6.08 -12.68
C ARG A 30 4.54 -5.77 -14.11
N GLU A 31 3.25 -5.57 -14.33
CA GLU A 31 2.68 -5.38 -15.67
C GLU A 31 2.90 -3.97 -16.21
N TYR A 32 2.67 -2.94 -15.39
CA TYR A 32 2.67 -1.54 -15.83
C TYR A 32 3.88 -0.73 -15.34
N GLY A 33 4.77 -1.33 -14.54
CA GLY A 33 5.95 -0.64 -14.02
C GLY A 33 5.57 0.66 -13.32
N ARG A 34 6.39 1.70 -13.46
CA ARG A 34 6.16 3.04 -12.87
C ARG A 34 5.21 3.93 -13.68
N GLU A 35 4.77 3.49 -14.85
CA GLU A 35 3.80 4.25 -15.67
C GLU A 35 2.43 4.29 -15.01
N LEU A 36 2.13 3.35 -14.11
CA LEU A 36 0.94 3.35 -13.29
C LEU A 36 1.28 3.74 -11.85
N PHE A 37 0.79 4.90 -11.41
CA PHE A 37 0.79 5.32 -10.01
C PHE A 37 -0.27 4.56 -9.23
N LEU A 38 0.14 3.98 -8.10
CA LEU A 38 -0.72 3.16 -7.27
C LEU A 38 -1.07 3.91 -5.97
N ILE A 39 -2.36 3.95 -5.62
CA ILE A 39 -2.84 4.59 -4.39
C ILE A 39 -3.71 3.58 -3.64
N GLY A 40 -3.44 3.31 -2.37
CA GLY A 40 -4.20 2.34 -1.58
C GLY A 40 -3.50 1.00 -1.44
N GLY A 41 -4.23 -0.12 -1.57
CA GLY A 41 -3.63 -1.45 -1.63
C GLY A 41 -3.66 -2.23 -0.32
N LEU A 42 -4.21 -1.65 0.74
CA LEU A 42 -4.23 -2.21 2.10
C LEU A 42 -5.67 -2.42 2.56
N ASP A 43 -6.05 -3.65 2.91
CA ASP A 43 -7.42 -3.97 3.38
C ASP A 43 -7.71 -3.24 4.70
N VAL A 44 -8.70 -2.33 4.76
CA VAL A 44 -9.04 -1.59 6.01
C VAL A 44 -9.41 -2.50 7.17
N GLU A 45 -9.91 -3.71 6.90
CA GLU A 45 -10.24 -4.67 7.94
C GLU A 45 -9.01 -5.13 8.74
N ILE A 46 -7.78 -4.94 8.24
CA ILE A 46 -6.57 -5.22 9.04
C ILE A 46 -6.48 -4.31 10.27
N LEU A 47 -7.07 -3.11 10.24
CA LEU A 47 -7.03 -2.16 11.36
C LEU A 47 -7.88 -2.61 12.55
N SER A 48 -8.88 -3.46 12.35
CA SER A 48 -9.71 -4.01 13.42
C SER A 48 -9.15 -5.32 13.99
N ARG A 49 -8.21 -5.98 13.29
CA ARG A 49 -7.63 -7.29 13.67
C ARG A 49 -6.46 -7.23 14.65
N GLY A 50 -6.08 -6.03 15.07
CA GLY A 50 -5.04 -5.82 16.07
C GLY A 50 -3.64 -5.59 15.51
N LYS A 51 -2.73 -5.26 16.43
CA LYS A 51 -1.39 -4.73 16.17
C LYS A 51 -0.52 -5.62 15.28
N GLU A 52 -0.58 -6.94 15.45
CA GLU A 52 0.23 -7.89 14.67
C GLU A 52 -0.26 -8.03 13.22
N ALA A 53 -1.59 -8.03 13.02
CA ALA A 53 -2.16 -8.05 11.68
C ALA A 53 -1.76 -6.80 10.89
N ILE A 54 -1.78 -5.64 11.55
CA ILE A 54 -1.36 -4.36 10.96
C ILE A 54 0.12 -4.41 10.54
N ARG A 55 1.01 -4.84 11.45
CA ARG A 55 2.44 -4.97 11.15
C ARG A 55 2.68 -5.88 9.96
N LYS A 56 2.10 -7.08 9.99
CA LYS A 56 2.28 -8.09 8.94
C LYS A 56 1.84 -7.58 7.56
N GLU A 57 0.67 -6.94 7.48
CA GLU A 57 0.16 -6.41 6.21
C GLU A 57 1.06 -5.29 5.67
N ILE A 58 1.46 -4.35 6.54
CA ILE A 58 2.28 -3.21 6.13
C ILE A 58 3.67 -3.69 5.71
N THR A 59 4.36 -4.50 6.51
CA THR A 59 5.72 -4.97 6.20
C THR A 59 5.76 -5.86 4.96
N ALA A 60 4.69 -6.60 4.66
CA ALA A 60 4.61 -7.44 3.47
C ALA A 60 4.47 -6.65 2.17
N LYS A 61 3.81 -5.47 2.19
CA LYS A 61 3.41 -4.74 0.98
C LYS A 61 4.11 -3.40 0.80
N VAL A 62 4.17 -2.60 1.87
CA VAL A 62 4.52 -1.19 1.78
C VAL A 62 5.99 -0.97 1.39
N PRO A 63 6.98 -1.65 1.99
CA PRO A 63 8.39 -1.37 1.69
C PRO A 63 8.73 -1.55 0.20
N SER A 64 8.44 -2.72 -0.36
CA SER A 64 8.76 -3.06 -1.74
C SER A 64 8.01 -2.20 -2.77
N LEU A 65 6.74 -1.83 -2.49
CA LEU A 65 5.99 -0.94 -3.36
C LEU A 65 6.49 0.51 -3.27
N ILE A 66 6.94 0.99 -2.11
CA ILE A 66 7.58 2.31 -1.97
C ILE A 66 8.91 2.34 -2.74
N GLU A 67 9.75 1.33 -2.58
CA GLU A 67 11.04 1.21 -3.28
C GLU A 67 10.87 1.23 -4.80
N SER A 68 9.79 0.63 -5.32
CA SER A 68 9.48 0.68 -6.75
C SER A 68 9.12 2.07 -7.29
N GLY A 69 8.82 3.04 -6.40
CA GLY A 69 8.38 4.38 -6.75
C GLY A 69 6.93 4.45 -7.25
N GLY A 70 6.33 5.64 -7.25
CA GLY A 70 4.97 5.84 -7.78
C GLY A 70 3.89 5.10 -6.99
N TYR A 71 4.00 5.06 -5.66
CA TYR A 71 3.05 4.40 -4.76
C TYR A 71 2.73 5.28 -3.55
N ILE A 72 1.44 5.41 -3.23
CA ILE A 72 0.94 6.11 -2.04
C ILE A 72 0.19 5.08 -1.17
N PRO A 73 0.82 4.57 -0.08
CA PRO A 73 0.21 3.56 0.77
C PRO A 73 -0.98 4.15 1.54
N MET A 74 -2.11 3.45 1.50
CA MET A 74 -3.33 3.89 2.16
C MET A 74 -4.26 2.68 2.36
N VAL A 75 -5.07 2.69 3.42
CA VAL A 75 -6.15 1.70 3.55
C VAL A 75 -7.26 1.95 2.54
N ASP A 76 -7.78 0.84 2.02
CA ASP A 76 -8.91 0.83 1.12
C ASP A 76 -10.17 1.23 1.87
N ASN A 77 -11.08 1.97 1.26
CA ASN A 77 -12.33 2.40 1.90
C ASN A 77 -12.12 3.30 3.14
N ARG A 78 -13.23 3.54 3.87
CA ARG A 78 -13.26 4.39 5.06
C ARG A 78 -12.94 3.56 6.30
N VAL A 79 -12.11 4.12 7.17
CA VAL A 79 -11.89 3.56 8.52
C VAL A 79 -13.24 3.49 9.24
N ARG A 80 -13.51 2.33 9.84
CA ARG A 80 -14.75 2.02 10.56
C ARG A 80 -14.65 2.44 12.02
N GLU A 81 -15.80 2.62 12.67
CA GLU A 81 -15.91 3.03 14.07
C GLU A 81 -15.31 2.03 15.06
N ASN A 82 -15.26 0.75 14.70
CA ASN A 82 -14.68 -0.33 15.51
C ASN A 82 -13.15 -0.37 15.48
N VAL A 83 -12.48 0.53 14.75
CA VAL A 83 -11.03 0.64 14.73
C VAL A 83 -10.57 1.47 15.93
N SER A 84 -9.76 0.87 16.80
CA SER A 84 -9.18 1.60 17.92
C SER A 84 -8.21 2.68 17.44
N PHE A 85 -8.17 3.81 18.16
CA PHE A 85 -7.21 4.88 17.88
C PHE A 85 -5.75 4.39 17.92
N GLN A 86 -5.45 3.45 18.83
CA GLN A 86 -4.12 2.85 18.93
C GLN A 86 -3.73 2.08 17.65
N ASN A 87 -4.66 1.33 17.07
CA ASN A 87 -4.43 0.60 15.83
C ASN A 87 -4.26 1.57 14.65
N TYR A 88 -5.11 2.59 14.56
CA TYR A 88 -4.96 3.62 13.53
C TYR A 88 -3.62 4.36 13.63
N SER A 89 -3.23 4.75 14.84
CA SER A 89 -1.97 5.44 15.11
C SER A 89 -0.76 4.58 14.74
N LEU A 90 -0.77 3.29 15.10
CA LEU A 90 0.27 2.34 14.71
C LEU A 90 0.38 2.23 13.17
N TYR A 91 -0.76 2.10 12.49
CA TYR A 91 -0.81 2.06 11.03
C TYR A 91 -0.16 3.31 10.40
N ARG A 92 -0.49 4.50 10.89
CA ARG A 92 0.10 5.76 10.40
C ARG A 92 1.59 5.87 10.69
N ALA A 93 2.02 5.46 11.88
CA ALA A 93 3.42 5.48 12.28
C ALA A 93 4.27 4.56 11.38
N LEU A 94 3.80 3.34 11.11
CA LEU A 94 4.52 2.39 10.25
C LEU A 94 4.61 2.90 8.80
N ILE A 95 3.54 3.48 8.25
CA ILE A 95 3.62 4.10 6.91
C ILE A 95 4.65 5.23 6.88
N ALA A 96 4.65 6.10 7.88
CA ALA A 96 5.60 7.22 7.95
C ALA A 96 7.04 6.71 8.09
N GLU A 97 7.28 5.66 8.88
CA GLU A 97 8.58 5.02 9.01
C GLU A 97 9.14 4.55 7.67
N PHE A 98 8.32 3.83 6.87
CA PHE A 98 8.74 3.34 5.56
C PHE A 98 8.86 4.46 4.51
N ALA A 99 7.93 5.42 4.51
CA ALA A 99 7.96 6.54 3.58
C ALA A 99 9.18 7.45 3.79
N GLU A 100 9.67 7.57 5.01
CA GLU A 100 10.82 8.40 5.37
C GLU A 100 12.15 7.62 5.36
N GLY A 101 12.14 6.35 4.95
CA GLY A 101 13.33 5.51 4.86
C GLY A 101 14.00 5.23 6.21
N ARG A 102 13.27 5.37 7.33
CA ARG A 102 13.80 5.22 8.69
C ARG A 102 13.83 3.80 9.21
N SER A 103 13.27 2.86 8.46
CA SER A 103 13.27 1.44 8.80
C SER A 103 14.67 0.82 8.57
N GLY A 104 15.30 0.35 9.66
CA GLY A 104 16.61 -0.33 9.67
C GLY A 104 16.67 -1.69 8.97
N LEU A 105 15.74 -2.00 8.07
CA LEU A 105 15.66 -3.23 7.29
C LEU A 105 16.13 -3.06 5.82
N GLY A 106 16.61 -1.86 5.44
CA GLY A 106 16.97 -1.50 4.06
C GLY A 106 18.46 -1.36 3.76
N LYS A 107 19.37 -2.01 4.50
CA LYS A 107 20.77 -2.14 4.08
C LYS A 107 21.14 -3.60 3.92
N ASN A 108 20.85 -4.16 2.74
CA ASN A 108 21.54 -5.33 2.26
C ASN A 108 22.52 -4.86 1.16
N PRO A 109 23.85 -4.92 1.37
CA PRO A 109 24.82 -4.55 0.35
C PRO A 109 24.94 -5.72 -0.63
N SER A 110 24.36 -5.57 -1.82
CA SER A 110 24.59 -6.50 -2.94
C SER A 110 25.43 -5.78 -4.00
N HIS A 111 26.73 -6.03 -3.95
CA HIS A 111 27.57 -6.11 -5.13
C HIS A 111 27.53 -7.53 -5.66
#